data_AF-A0A143Q618-F1
#
_entry.id   AF-A0A143Q618-F1
#
_cell.length_a   1.000
_cell.length_b   1.000
_cell.length_c   1.000
_cell.angle_alpha   90.00
_cell.angle_beta   90.00
_cell.angle_gamma   90.00
#
_symmetry.space_group_name_H-M   'P 1'
#
loop_
_entity.id
_entity.type
_entity.pdbx_description
1 polymer ?
#
loop_
_entity_poly.entity_id
_entity_poly.type
_entity_poly.pdbx_seq_one_letter_code
_entity_poly.pdbx_strand_id
1 'polypeptide(L)' 'MKGRIKTGLKITAPFGKRHVSGVVTGSHANRVEVELRVGESVVRSFYRPDQLSPA' A
#
# COMPACT_ATOMS: atom_id res chain seq x y z
N MET A 1 20.81 -0.36 -7.13
CA MET A 1 19.45 -0.15 -7.67
C MET A 1 18.46 -0.34 -6.51
N LYS A 2 17.89 0.74 -5.94
CA LYS A 2 16.90 0.60 -4.86
C LYS A 2 15.55 0.24 -5.46
N GLY A 3 14.98 -0.89 -5.03
CA GLY A 3 13.75 -1.47 -5.56
C GLY A 3 12.57 -0.51 -5.44
N ARG A 4 12.15 0.04 -6.57
CA ARG A 4 10.92 0.83 -6.67
C ARG A 4 9.75 -0.14 -6.73
N ILE A 5 8.80 -0.04 -5.80
CA ILE A 5 7.58 -0.85 -5.86
C ILE A 5 6.75 -0.33 -7.03
N LYS A 6 6.32 -1.23 -7.92
CA LYS A 6 5.55 -0.86 -9.11
C LYS A 6 4.17 -0.35 -8.71
N THR A 7 3.73 0.74 -9.34
CA THR A 7 2.35 1.21 -9.26
C THR A 7 1.40 0.18 -9.89
N GLY A 8 0.15 0.15 -9.45
CA GLY A 8 -0.85 -0.85 -9.87
C GLY A 8 -0.71 -2.21 -9.19
N LEU A 9 0.32 -2.44 -8.39
CA LEU A 9 0.48 -3.68 -7.64
C LEU A 9 -0.60 -3.78 -6.56
N LYS A 10 -1.34 -4.90 -6.56
CA LYS A 10 -2.25 -5.24 -5.46
C LYS A 10 -1.44 -5.74 -4.27
N ILE A 11 -1.72 -5.17 -3.11
CA ILE A 11 -1.01 -5.46 -1.88
C ILE A 11 -1.99 -5.53 -0.71
N THR A 12 -1.54 -6.14 0.38
CA THR A 12 -2.22 -6.11 1.66
C THR A 12 -1.44 -5.19 2.61
N ALA A 13 -2.15 -4.27 3.27
CA ALA A 13 -1.56 -3.30 4.19
C ALA A 13 -2.30 -3.30 5.54
N PRO A 14 -1.60 -2.98 6.65
CA PRO A 14 -2.23 -2.83 7.95
C PRO A 14 -3.07 -1.54 8.02
N PHE A 15 -4.31 -1.65 8.47
CA PHE A 15 -5.22 -0.52 8.74
C PHE A 15 -5.93 -0.72 10.08
N GLY A 16 -5.50 0.04 11.09
CA GLY A 16 -5.94 -0.17 12.46
C GLY A 16 -5.54 -1.57 12.96
N LYS A 17 -6.52 -2.37 13.41
CA LYS A 17 -6.33 -3.76 13.87
C LYS A 17 -6.51 -4.83 12.78
N ARG A 18 -6.75 -4.41 11.53
CA ARG A 18 -7.07 -5.31 10.41
C ARG A 18 -6.05 -5.14 9.29
N HIS A 19 -5.95 -6.14 8.42
CA HIS A 19 -5.26 -6.01 7.14
C HIS A 19 -6.30 -5.84 6.05
N VAL A 20 -6.03 -4.93 5.11
CA VAL A 20 -6.93 -4.58 4.01
C VAL A 20 -6.17 -4.58 2.71
N SER A 21 -6.88 -4.94 1.64
CA SER A 21 -6.34 -4.88 0.30
C SER A 21 -6.28 -3.45 -0.20
N GLY A 22 -5.24 -3.17 -0.96
CA GLY A 22 -5.04 -1.89 -1.61
C GLY A 22 -4.24 -2.04 -2.90
N VAL A 23 -4.07 -0.91 -3.56
CA VAL A 23 -3.28 -0.81 -4.79
C VAL A 23 -2.23 0.26 -4.59
N VAL A 24 -0.99 -0.03 -4.98
CA VAL A 24 0.09 0.94 -4.97
C VAL A 24 -0.19 2.02 -6.02
N THR A 25 -0.30 3.26 -5.59
CA THR A 25 -0.50 4.42 -6.47
C THR A 25 0.78 5.22 -6.68
N GLY A 26 1.74 5.11 -5.76
CA GLY A 26 3.01 5.82 -5.83
C GLY A 26 4.13 5.13 -5.05
N SER A 27 5.38 5.36 -5.45
CA SER A 27 6.57 4.87 -4.74
C SER A 27 7.62 5.96 -4.65
N HIS A 28 7.93 6.31 -3.41
CA HIS A 28 8.97 7.27 -3.01
C HIS A 28 10.14 6.54 -2.35
N ALA A 29 11.26 7.24 -2.12
CA ALA A 29 12.51 6.62 -1.67
C ALA A 29 12.38 5.70 -0.44
N ASN A 30 11.53 6.05 0.53
CA ASN A 30 11.33 5.28 1.78
C ASN A 30 9.84 5.01 2.10
N ARG A 31 8.93 5.31 1.17
CA ARG A 31 7.48 5.17 1.40
C ARG A 31 6.77 4.77 0.12
N VAL A 32 5.65 4.10 0.28
CA VAL A 32 4.75 3.66 -0.78
C VAL A 32 3.39 4.29 -0.52
N GLU A 33 2.86 4.97 -1.52
CA GLU A 33 1.49 5.46 -1.49
C GLU A 33 0.56 4.33 -1.94
N VAL A 34 -0.48 4.09 -1.14
CA VAL A 34 -1.44 3.02 -1.35
C VAL A 34 -2.84 3.59 -1.22
N GLU A 35 -3.70 3.25 -2.18
CA GLU A 35 -5.14 3.38 -2.03
C GLU A 35 -5.72 2.08 -1.47
N LEU A 36 -6.25 2.17 -0.25
CA LEU A 36 -6.87 1.06 0.46
C LEU A 36 -8.38 1.09 0.22
N ARG A 37 -8.97 -0.10 0.03
CA ARG A 37 -10.42 -0.27 0.05
C ARG A 37 -10.84 -0.73 1.43
N VAL A 38 -11.58 0.12 2.14
CA VAL A 38 -12.07 -0.17 3.51
C VAL A 38 -13.60 -0.07 3.48
N GLY A 39 -14.27 -1.21 3.33
CA GLY A 39 -15.70 -1.24 3.07
C GLY A 39 -16.01 -0.56 1.73
N GLU A 40 -16.90 0.43 1.75
CA GLU A 40 -17.28 1.24 0.58
C GLU A 40 -16.38 2.46 0.35
N SER A 41 -15.45 2.72 1.27
CA SER A 41 -14.58 3.91 1.23
C SER A 41 -13.20 3.61 0.64
N VAL A 42 -12.64 4.61 -0.04
CA VAL A 42 -11.24 4.61 -0.49
C VAL A 42 -10.42 5.54 0.40
N VAL A 43 -9.32 5.02 0.95
CA VAL A 43 -8.42 5.79 1.82
C VAL A 43 -7.02 5.79 1.19
N ARG A 44 -6.43 6.96 1.00
CA ARG A 44 -5.01 7.10 0.64
C ARG A 44 -4.15 7.12 1.89
N SER A 45 -3.12 6.28 1.90
CA SER A 45 -2.19 6.20 3.01
C SER A 45 -0.77 5.91 2.53
N PHE A 46 0.21 6.24 3.38
CA PHE A 46 1.62 6.00 3.11
C PHE A 46 2.16 4.93 4.04
N TYR A 47 2.78 3.92 3.46
CA TYR A 47 3.40 2.80 4.17
C TYR A 47 4.89 2.76 3.93
N ARG A 48 5.64 2.19 4.89
CA ARG A 48 6.99 1.73 4.57
C ARG A 48 6.92 0.44 3.75
N PRO A 49 7.86 0.20 2.82
CA PRO A 49 7.87 -1.01 1.99
C PRO A 49 7.80 -2.33 2.76
N ASP A 50 8.40 -2.41 3.94
CA ASP A 50 8.45 -3.57 4.83
C ASP A 50 7.12 -3.88 5.52
N GLN A 51 6.17 -2.94 5.53
CA GLN A 51 4.83 -3.12 6.10
C GLN A 51 3.85 -3.73 5.09
N LEU A 52 4.25 -3.86 3.83
CA LEU A 52 3.38 -4.29 2.74
C LEU A 52 3.72 -5.72 2.34
N SER A 53 2.69 -6.49 2.04
CA SER A 53 2.83 -7.83 1.47
C SER A 53 2.08 -7.92 0.14
N PRO A 54 2.57 -8.67 -0.85
CA PRO A 54 1.79 -9.00 -2.03
C PRO A 54 0.43 -9.59 -1.62
N ALA A 55 -0.64 -9.18 -2.32
CA ALA A 55 -1.98 -9.74 -2.13
C ALA A 55 -2.20 -10.95 -3.04
#